data_AF-A0A4V2KFA9-F1
#
_entry.id   AF-A0A4V2KFA9-F1
#
_cell.length_a   1.000
_cell.length_b   1.000
_cell.length_c   1.000
_cell.angle_alpha   90.00
_cell.angle_beta   90.00
_cell.angle_gamma   90.00
#
_symmetry.space_group_name_H-M   'P 1'
#
loop_
_entity.id
_entity.type
_entity.pdbx_description
1 polymer ?
#
loop_
_entity_poly.entity_id
_entity_poly.type
_entity_poly.pdbx_seq_one_letter_code
_entity_poly.pdbx_strand_id
1 'polypeptide(L)'
;MVNQFILHEFGERIRFLRTQKKLSQEELSFITGFHRTYIGMVERGERNISLTNILVFAKAFELHVDELLDFKGTDSKLSFNDYQFKKDN
;
A
#
# COMPACT_ATOMS: atom_id res chain seq x y z
N MET A 1 14.22 -8.02 9.61
CA MET A 1 12.95 -7.61 10.21
C MET A 1 12.13 -6.78 9.23
N VAL A 2 10.81 -7.00 9.18
CA VAL A 2 9.84 -6.23 8.38
C VAL A 2 8.69 -5.85 9.31
N ASN A 3 8.30 -4.59 9.31
CA ASN A 3 7.15 -4.10 10.09
C ASN A 3 5.85 -4.57 9.44
N GLN A 4 5.38 -5.78 9.77
CA GLN A 4 4.25 -6.41 9.04
C GLN A 4 2.96 -5.59 9.10
N PHE A 5 2.70 -4.89 10.21
CA PHE A 5 1.49 -4.08 10.37
C PHE A 5 1.39 -3.00 9.27
N ILE A 6 2.51 -2.37 8.85
CA ILE A 6 2.47 -1.29 7.85
C ILE A 6 2.17 -1.82 6.46
N LEU A 7 2.55 -3.07 6.16
CA LEU A 7 2.21 -3.69 4.88
C LEU A 7 0.72 -3.95 4.77
N HIS A 8 0.08 -4.32 5.88
CA HIS A 8 -1.36 -4.49 5.94
C HIS A 8 -2.11 -3.17 5.75
N GLU A 9 -1.73 -2.12 6.49
CA GLU A 9 -2.35 -0.79 6.37
C GLU A 9 -2.19 -0.21 4.95
N PHE A 10 -1.00 -0.36 4.36
CA PHE A 10 -0.76 0.04 2.98
C PHE A 10 -1.61 -0.78 2.00
N GLY A 11 -1.67 -2.11 2.17
CA GLY A 11 -2.48 -2.98 1.33
C GLY A 11 -3.96 -2.63 1.34
N GLU A 12 -4.54 -2.39 2.52
CA GLU A 12 -5.94 -1.98 2.67
C GLU A 12 -6.19 -0.58 2.08
N ARG A 13 -5.24 0.36 2.22
CA ARG A 13 -5.32 1.67 1.56
C ARG A 13 -5.37 1.56 0.04
N ILE A 14 -4.52 0.72 -0.56
CA ILE A 14 -4.54 0.47 -2.01
C ILE A 14 -5.85 -0.16 -2.44
N ARG A 15 -6.33 -1.17 -1.69
CA ARG A 15 -7.60 -1.83 -1.96
C ARG A 15 -8.78 -0.86 -1.88
N PHE A 16 -8.80 0.00 -0.87
CA PHE A 16 -9.82 1.04 -0.68
C PHE A 16 -9.83 2.02 -1.86
N LEU A 17 -8.68 2.60 -2.23
CA LEU A 17 -8.60 3.54 -3.35
C LEU A 17 -9.02 2.88 -4.68
N ARG A 18 -8.61 1.63 -4.90
CA ARG A 18 -9.01 0.85 -6.06
C ARG A 18 -10.52 0.66 -6.14
N THR A 19 -11.16 0.25 -5.03
CA THR A 19 -12.61 0.01 -5.00
C THR A 19 -13.43 1.30 -5.09
N GLN A 20 -12.94 2.40 -4.51
CA GLN A 20 -13.54 3.73 -4.68
C GLN A 20 -13.54 4.18 -6.15
N LYS A 21 -12.45 3.92 -6.89
CA LYS A 21 -12.39 4.14 -8.34
C LYS A 21 -13.10 3.05 -9.17
N LYS A 22 -13.77 2.07 -8.53
CA LYS A 22 -14.47 0.93 -9.17
C LYS A 22 -13.59 0.08 -10.08
N LEU A 23 -12.30 0.00 -9.78
CA LEU A 23 -11.34 -0.78 -10.55
C LEU A 23 -11.25 -2.22 -10.03
N SER A 24 -11.14 -3.19 -10.92
CA SER A 24 -10.64 -4.53 -10.64
C SER A 24 -9.12 -4.51 -10.45
N GLN A 25 -8.56 -5.59 -9.88
CA GLN A 25 -7.10 -5.73 -9.79
C GLN A 25 -6.44 -5.80 -11.18
N GLU A 26 -7.13 -6.38 -12.16
CA GLU A 26 -6.66 -6.46 -13.55
C GLU A 26 -6.59 -5.06 -14.18
N GLU A 27 -7.61 -4.23 -13.99
CA GLU A 27 -7.60 -2.85 -14.50
C GLU A 27 -6.52 -2.00 -13.83
N LEU A 28 -6.33 -2.13 -12.50
CA LEU A 28 -5.25 -1.44 -11.81
C LEU A 28 -3.87 -1.91 -12.33
N SER A 29 -3.74 -3.21 -12.64
CA SER A 29 -2.52 -3.78 -13.22
C SER A 29 -2.16 -3.13 -14.55
N PHE A 30 -3.16 -2.85 -15.40
CA PHE A 30 -2.97 -2.16 -16.67
C PHE A 30 -2.53 -0.70 -16.47
N ILE A 31 -3.12 0.01 -15.50
CA ILE A 31 -2.80 1.41 -15.20
C ILE A 31 -1.37 1.54 -14.64
N THR A 32 -0.97 0.66 -13.72
CA THR A 32 0.33 0.75 -13.05
C THR A 32 1.45 0.03 -13.81
N GLY A 33 1.12 -0.83 -14.77
CA GLY A 33 2.07 -1.72 -15.44
C GLY A 33 2.61 -2.85 -14.55
N PHE A 34 1.99 -3.09 -13.39
CA PHE A 34 2.36 -4.21 -12.52
C PHE A 34 1.57 -5.45 -12.93
N HIS A 35 2.09 -6.64 -12.63
CA HIS A 35 1.33 -7.86 -12.82
C HIS A 35 0.13 -7.91 -11.84
N ARG A 36 -1.06 -8.37 -12.26
CA ARG A 36 -2.24 -8.46 -11.38
C ARG A 36 -1.94 -9.19 -10.06
N THR A 37 -1.17 -10.27 -10.12
CA THR A 37 -0.79 -11.02 -8.90
C THR A 37 0.02 -10.17 -7.93
N TYR A 38 0.88 -9.28 -8.42
CA TYR A 38 1.62 -8.33 -7.58
C TYR A 38 0.69 -7.34 -6.88
N ILE A 39 -0.30 -6.78 -7.61
CA ILE A 39 -1.35 -5.95 -7.01
C ILE A 39 -2.04 -6.70 -5.87
N GLY A 40 -2.46 -7.95 -6.11
CA GLY A 40 -3.10 -8.77 -5.08
C GLY A 40 -2.20 -9.06 -3.87
N MET A 41 -0.91 -9.30 -4.08
CA MET A 41 0.05 -9.51 -2.99
C MET A 41 0.28 -8.23 -2.17
N VAL A 42 0.30 -7.06 -2.81
CA VAL A 42 0.38 -5.76 -2.13
C VAL A 42 -0.88 -5.54 -1.29
N GLU A 43 -2.08 -5.74 -1.86
CA GLU A 43 -3.35 -5.57 -1.14
C GLU A 43 -3.48 -6.48 0.09
N ARG A 44 -2.83 -7.65 0.09
CA ARG A 44 -2.81 -8.57 1.24
C ARG A 44 -1.64 -8.34 2.21
N GLY A 45 -0.79 -7.34 1.97
CA GLY A 45 0.39 -7.06 2.79
C GLY A 45 1.52 -8.10 2.65
N GLU A 46 1.52 -8.92 1.60
CA GLU A 46 2.51 -10.00 1.36
C GLU A 46 3.79 -9.49 0.70
N ARG A 47 3.85 -8.20 0.35
CA ARG A 47 5.00 -7.58 -0.32
C ARG A 47 5.40 -6.28 0.36
N ASN A 48 6.68 -6.22 0.72
CA ASN A 48 7.34 -4.96 1.03
C ASN A 48 7.66 -4.23 -0.26
N ILE A 49 6.81 -3.26 -0.61
CA ILE A 49 6.93 -2.47 -1.83
C ILE A 49 8.10 -1.47 -1.74
N SER A 50 8.80 -1.24 -2.87
CA SER A 50 9.85 -0.22 -2.92
C SER A 50 9.27 1.19 -2.96
N LEU A 51 10.03 2.17 -2.49
CA LEU A 51 9.65 3.59 -2.55
C LEU A 51 9.26 4.04 -3.96
N THR A 52 10.01 3.61 -4.99
CA THR A 52 9.72 3.97 -6.39
C THR A 52 8.39 3.41 -6.87
N ASN A 53 8.02 2.21 -6.42
CA ASN A 53 6.75 1.59 -6.81
C ASN A 53 5.57 2.24 -6.09
N ILE A 54 5.75 2.71 -4.85
CA ILE A 54 4.74 3.53 -4.16
C ILE A 54 4.39 4.76 -4.99
N LEU A 55 5.38 5.43 -5.60
CA LEU A 55 5.13 6.60 -6.46
C LEU A 55 4.31 6.25 -7.72
N VAL A 56 4.43 5.03 -8.25
CA VAL A 56 3.59 4.55 -9.35
C VAL A 56 2.12 4.46 -8.92
N PHE A 57 1.86 3.93 -7.72
CA PHE A 57 0.50 3.89 -7.16
C PHE A 57 -0.03 5.30 -6.87
N ALA A 58 0.80 6.20 -6.33
CA ALA A 58 0.42 7.59 -6.08
C ALA A 58 -0.03 8.27 -7.39
N LYS A 59 0.74 8.08 -8.47
CA LYS A 59 0.38 8.55 -9.81
C LYS A 59 -0.91 7.90 -10.33
N ALA A 60 -1.08 6.59 -10.17
CA ALA A 60 -2.27 5.87 -10.63
C ALA A 60 -3.55 6.33 -9.94
N PHE A 61 -3.45 6.75 -8.67
CA PHE A 61 -4.58 7.27 -7.91
C PHE A 61 -4.71 8.80 -7.97
N GLU A 62 -3.78 9.49 -8.62
CA GLU A 62 -3.73 10.97 -8.71
C GLU A 62 -3.61 11.64 -7.34
N LEU A 63 -2.73 11.10 -6.49
CA LEU A 63 -2.46 11.59 -5.14
C LEU A 63 -1.00 11.98 -4.99
N HIS A 64 -0.71 12.92 -4.08
CA HIS A 64 0.62 13.04 -3.54
C HIS A 64 0.98 11.81 -2.67
N VAL A 65 2.28 11.54 -2.52
CA VAL A 65 2.74 10.33 -1.83
C VAL A 65 2.39 10.34 -0.34
N ASP A 66 2.37 11.51 0.30
CA ASP A 66 1.94 11.69 1.68
C ASP A 66 0.44 11.41 1.85
N GLU A 67 -0.40 11.83 0.92
CA GLU A 67 -1.83 11.48 0.90
C GLU A 67 -2.07 9.99 0.69
N LEU A 68 -1.25 9.34 -0.15
CA LEU A 68 -1.31 7.89 -0.34
C LEU A 68 -0.94 7.16 0.94
N LEU A 69 0.04 7.66 1.69
CA LEU A 69 0.54 7.10 2.94
C LEU A 69 -0.22 7.60 4.18
N ASP A 70 -1.25 8.43 4.01
CA ASP A 70 -2.10 8.86 5.11
C ASP A 70 -3.13 7.78 5.45
N PHE A 71 -2.80 7.02 6.48
CA PHE A 71 -3.62 5.92 6.99
C PHE A 71 -4.60 6.36 8.10
N LYS A 72 -4.72 7.66 8.42
CA LYS A 72 -5.61 8.15 9.49
C LYS A 72 -7.10 7.91 9.25
N GLY A 73 -7.49 7.56 8.02
CA GLY A 73 -8.87 7.26 7.64
C GLY A 73 -9.31 5.81 7.85
N THR A 74 -8.38 4.89 8.13
CA THR A 74 -8.73 3.57 8.69
C THR A 74 -8.80 3.71 10.22
N ASP A 75 -9.40 2.77 10.96
CA ASP A 75 -9.36 2.74 12.45
C ASP A 75 -7.94 2.49 13.00
N SER A 76 -6.95 3.02 12.29
CA SER A 76 -5.52 2.79 12.39
C SER A 76 -5.01 3.33 13.71
N LYS A 77 -4.54 2.42 14.56
CA LYS A 77 -3.83 2.74 15.80
C LYS A 77 -2.33 2.95 15.58
N LEU A 78 -1.93 3.35 14.37
CA LEU A 78 -0.53 3.50 14.01
C LEU A 78 0.19 4.47 14.94
N SER A 79 1.10 3.93 15.74
CA SER A 79 2.03 4.70 16.56
C SER A 79 3.45 4.41 16.13
N PHE A 80 4.31 5.42 16.10
CA PHE A 80 5.74 5.21 15.86
C PHE A 80 6.38 4.30 16.93
N ASN A 81 5.73 4.14 18.09
CA ASN A 81 6.14 3.24 19.15
C ASN A 81 6.03 1.75 18.76
N ASP A 82 5.20 1.41 17.77
CA ASP A 82 5.02 0.04 17.31
C ASP A 82 6.08 -0.39 16.28
N TYR A 83 6.95 0.53 15.87
CA TYR A 83 7.89 0.33 14.78
C TYR A 83 9.13 -0.38 15.32
N GLN A 84 9.47 -1.51 14.71
CA GLN A 84 10.61 -2.30 15.11
C GLN A 84 11.86 -1.89 14.33
N PHE A 85 13.00 -1.76 15.02
CA PHE A 85 14.28 -1.53 14.37
C PHE A 85 14.82 -2.83 13.78
N LYS A 86 15.57 -2.74 12.68
CA LYS A 86 16.21 -3.93 12.09
C LYS A 86 17.15 -4.70 13.04
N LYS A 87 17.70 -4.02 14.05
CA LYS A 87 18.59 -4.58 15.07
C LYS A 87 17.85 -5.34 16.18
N ASP A 88 16.53 -5.23 16.25
CA ASP A 88 15.71 -5.89 17.29
C ASP A 88 15.48 -7.38 16.95
N ASN A 89 16.25 -7.91 15.99
CA ASN A 89 16.18 -9.25 15.41
C ASN A 89 17.54 -9.95 15.55
#